data_AF-A0AAW1DMK1-F1
#
_entry.id   AF-A0AAW1DMK1-F1
#
_cell.length_a   1.000
_cell.length_b   1.000
_cell.length_c   1.000
_cell.angle_alpha   90.00
_cell.angle_beta   90.00
_cell.angle_gamma   90.00
#
_symmetry.space_group_name_H-M   'P 1'
#
loop_
_entity.id
_entity.type
_entity.pdbx_description
1 polymer ?
#
loop_
_entity_poly.entity_id
_entity_poly.type
_entity_poly.pdbx_seq_one_letter_code
_entity_poly.pdbx_strand_id
1 'polypeptide(L)'
;MKDISVNWKTGPIYKEVVVIGNGPSGLALSYILSGRWPYYNGKSHPDPMLTLRLQSLSKSQSLLEQDLAFLSQGVEGRGSSAVGSLLDAMLHPGADQGLDLDPLIEWRCHKRIDHVVIGKGPPGETMDSNILTLSLSSWMELPGLRFEDWENEACSGSNGNRRVRVSKVAKYYQDYIHKQRYHFLFSTSMYL
;
A
#
# COMPACT_ATOMS: atom_id res chain seq x y z
N MET A 1 0.98 -22.52 -4.85
CA MET A 1 0.74 -22.13 -6.26
C MET A 1 2.07 -22.29 -6.97
N LYS A 2 2.12 -22.83 -8.20
CA LYS A 2 3.37 -22.92 -8.96
C LYS A 2 3.94 -21.51 -9.03
N ASP A 3 5.17 -21.30 -8.55
CA ASP A 3 5.96 -20.16 -9.01
C ASP A 3 5.87 -20.20 -10.53
N ILE A 4 5.15 -19.26 -11.13
CA ILE A 4 5.26 -19.04 -12.56
C ILE A 4 6.60 -18.33 -12.70
N SER A 5 7.67 -19.11 -12.50
CA SER A 5 8.97 -18.84 -13.07
C SER A 5 8.68 -18.50 -14.51
N VAL A 6 8.87 -17.22 -14.85
CA VAL A 6 8.64 -16.71 -16.19
C VAL A 6 9.52 -17.55 -17.11
N ASN A 7 8.90 -18.52 -17.79
CA ASN A 7 9.61 -19.43 -18.65
C ASN A 7 9.87 -18.66 -19.95
N TRP A 8 11.04 -18.05 -20.05
CA TRP A 8 11.49 -17.29 -21.22
C TRP A 8 11.50 -18.10 -22.54
N LYS A 9 11.21 -19.41 -22.47
CA LYS A 9 11.03 -20.29 -23.63
C LYS A 9 9.76 -20.01 -24.45
N THR A 10 8.85 -19.12 -24.02
CA THR A 10 7.61 -18.82 -24.75
C THR A 10 7.50 -17.35 -25.16
N GLY A 11 8.45 -16.85 -25.95
CA GLY A 11 8.34 -15.55 -26.63
C GLY A 11 8.18 -14.31 -25.71
N PRO A 12 8.06 -13.11 -26.29
CA PRO A 12 7.86 -11.89 -25.51
C PRO A 12 6.45 -11.84 -24.91
N ILE A 13 6.36 -11.54 -23.61
CA ILE A 13 5.11 -11.27 -22.90
C ILE A 13 4.82 -9.77 -22.98
N TYR A 14 3.68 -9.39 -23.55
CA TYR A 14 3.25 -8.01 -23.64
C TYR A 14 2.38 -7.62 -22.45
N LYS A 15 2.65 -6.44 -21.88
CA LYS A 15 1.92 -5.83 -20.76
C LYS A 15 1.76 -4.34 -21.02
N GLU A 16 0.66 -3.75 -20.56
CA GLU A 16 0.43 -2.31 -20.69
C GLU A 16 1.39 -1.53 -19.79
N VAL A 17 1.66 -2.04 -18.58
CA VAL A 17 2.57 -1.41 -17.62
C VAL A 17 3.56 -2.42 -17.05
N VAL A 18 4.83 -2.04 -16.98
CA VAL A 18 5.90 -2.79 -16.31
C VAL A 18 6.36 -1.97 -15.10
N VAL A 19 6.20 -2.51 -13.90
CA VAL A 19 6.69 -1.92 -12.65
C VAL A 19 8.03 -2.56 -12.30
N ILE A 20 9.07 -1.74 -12.18
CA ILE A 20 10.41 -2.19 -11.79
C ILE A 20 10.61 -1.86 -10.31
N GLY A 21 10.72 -2.90 -9.49
CA GLY A 21 10.78 -2.86 -8.03
C GLY A 21 9.61 -3.59 -7.39
N ASN A 22 9.89 -4.69 -6.69
CA ASN A 22 8.91 -5.48 -5.94
C ASN A 22 8.87 -5.12 -4.44
N GLY A 23 9.34 -3.93 -4.07
CA GLY A 23 9.23 -3.38 -2.73
C GLY A 23 7.81 -2.85 -2.43
N PRO A 24 7.59 -2.27 -1.24
CA PRO A 24 6.26 -1.84 -0.79
C PRO A 24 5.57 -0.86 -1.75
N SER A 25 6.31 0.08 -2.32
CA SER A 25 5.78 1.05 -3.30
C SER A 25 5.31 0.38 -4.58
N GLY A 26 6.05 -0.61 -5.10
CA GLY A 26 5.65 -1.39 -6.27
C GLY A 26 4.41 -2.24 -6.03
N LEU A 27 4.30 -2.82 -4.82
CA LEU A 27 3.11 -3.55 -4.39
C LEU A 27 1.88 -2.64 -4.26
N ALA A 28 2.04 -1.46 -3.65
CA ALA A 28 0.98 -0.46 -3.52
C ALA A 28 0.50 0.05 -4.89
N LEU A 29 1.43 0.34 -5.81
CA LEU A 29 1.09 0.75 -7.18
C LEU A 29 0.34 -0.37 -7.91
N SER A 30 0.82 -1.60 -7.81
CA SER A 30 0.20 -2.77 -8.43
C SER A 30 -1.22 -3.02 -7.91
N TYR A 31 -1.48 -2.74 -6.62
CA TYR A 31 -2.83 -2.78 -6.06
C TYR A 31 -3.77 -1.77 -6.74
N ILE A 32 -3.32 -0.53 -6.93
CA ILE A 32 -4.09 0.50 -7.66
C ILE A 32 -4.33 0.10 -9.12
N LEU A 33 -3.28 -0.35 -9.82
CA LEU A 33 -3.35 -0.80 -11.21
C LEU A 33 -4.25 -2.04 -11.38
N SER A 34 -4.41 -2.85 -10.32
CA SER A 34 -5.35 -3.97 -10.29
C SER A 34 -6.82 -3.54 -10.26
N GLY A 35 -7.09 -2.23 -10.22
CA GLY A 35 -8.43 -1.66 -10.21
C GLY A 35 -8.98 -1.42 -8.81
N ARG A 36 -8.13 -1.19 -7.81
CA ARG A 36 -8.54 -0.82 -6.44
C ARG A 36 -8.17 0.64 -6.18
N TRP A 37 -9.10 1.54 -6.48
CA TRP A 37 -8.84 2.98 -6.39
C TRP A 37 -9.30 3.55 -5.05
N PRO A 38 -8.57 4.53 -4.48
CA PRO A 38 -8.89 5.13 -3.19
C PRO A 38 -9.99 6.19 -3.33
N TYR A 39 -11.00 6.11 -2.47
CA TYR A 39 -12.09 7.08 -2.35
C TYR A 39 -12.16 7.60 -0.92
N TYR A 40 -12.49 8.88 -0.76
CA TYR A 40 -12.77 9.43 0.55
C TYR A 40 -14.11 8.91 1.08
N ASN A 41 -14.11 8.36 2.30
CA ASN A 41 -15.31 7.77 2.92
C ASN A 41 -16.25 8.81 3.56
N GLY A 42 -15.87 10.09 3.58
CA GLY A 42 -16.69 11.18 4.11
C GLY A 42 -16.58 11.41 5.61
N LYS A 43 -15.80 10.62 6.35
CA LYS A 43 -15.52 10.83 7.79
C LYS A 43 -14.54 12.00 7.97
N SER A 44 -14.72 12.81 9.00
CA SER A 44 -13.84 13.95 9.28
C SER A 44 -12.43 13.54 9.70
N HIS A 45 -11.44 14.29 9.24
CA HIS A 45 -10.06 14.21 9.71
C HIS A 45 -9.87 15.07 10.98
N PRO A 46 -8.95 14.72 11.91
CA PRO A 46 -8.65 15.54 13.09
C PRO A 46 -8.22 16.98 12.77
N ASP A 47 -7.51 17.18 11.65
CA ASP A 47 -7.28 18.51 11.07
C ASP A 47 -8.57 19.06 10.42
N PRO A 48 -9.16 20.15 10.96
CA PRO A 48 -10.35 20.76 10.39
C PRO A 48 -10.12 21.31 8.97
N MET A 49 -8.92 21.79 8.66
CA MET A 49 -8.64 22.40 7.36
C MET A 49 -8.59 21.35 6.25
N LEU A 50 -7.94 20.21 6.50
CA LEU A 50 -8.00 19.06 5.60
C LEU A 50 -9.43 18.55 5.43
N THR A 51 -10.23 18.50 6.51
CA THR A 51 -11.64 18.12 6.43
C THR A 51 -12.43 19.03 5.49
N LEU A 52 -12.26 20.35 5.60
CA LEU A 52 -12.94 21.31 4.72
C LEU A 52 -12.55 21.13 3.25
N ARG A 53 -11.25 20.93 2.96
CA ARG A 53 -10.78 20.64 1.61
C ARG A 53 -11.34 19.33 1.07
N LEU A 54 -11.42 18.27 1.88
CA LEU A 54 -11.99 16.99 1.46
C LEU A 54 -13.50 17.08 1.22
N GLN A 55 -14.21 17.90 1.99
CA GLN A 55 -15.65 18.10 1.85
C GLN A 55 -16.03 18.96 0.64
N SER A 56 -15.12 19.81 0.13
CA SER A 56 -15.37 20.61 -1.07
C SER A 56 -15.29 19.79 -2.37
N LEU A 57 -14.79 18.54 -2.29
CA LEU A 57 -14.61 17.67 -3.44
C LEU A 57 -15.83 16.80 -3.76
N SER A 58 -15.85 16.30 -4.99
CA SER A 58 -16.89 15.36 -5.42
C SER A 58 -16.68 13.99 -4.77
N LYS A 59 -17.68 13.53 -4.01
CA LYS A 59 -17.69 12.19 -3.41
C LYS A 59 -17.79 11.05 -4.43
N SER A 60 -18.13 11.35 -5.69
CA SER A 60 -18.27 10.35 -6.75
C SER A 60 -16.95 10.02 -7.46
N GLN A 61 -15.90 10.80 -7.23
CA GLN A 61 -14.60 10.66 -7.89
C GLN A 61 -13.55 10.06 -6.95
N SER A 62 -12.59 9.34 -7.53
CA SER A 62 -11.46 8.82 -6.75
C SER A 62 -10.53 9.96 -6.36
N LEU A 63 -9.80 9.82 -5.26
CA LEU A 63 -8.73 10.74 -4.87
C LEU A 63 -7.67 10.89 -5.98
N LEU A 64 -7.44 9.84 -6.78
CA LEU A 64 -6.48 9.88 -7.89
C LEU A 64 -6.92 10.83 -9.03
N GLU A 65 -8.20 11.17 -9.07
CA GLU A 65 -8.79 12.06 -10.08
C GLU A 65 -9.02 13.48 -9.53
N GLN A 66 -8.66 13.73 -8.26
CA GLN A 66 -8.79 15.03 -7.62
C GLN A 66 -7.51 15.85 -7.74
N ASP A 67 -7.59 17.13 -7.43
CA ASP A 67 -6.42 17.99 -7.28
C ASP A 67 -5.67 17.64 -5.98
N LEU A 68 -4.74 16.70 -6.09
CA LEU A 68 -3.88 16.27 -4.98
C LEU A 68 -2.98 17.40 -4.48
N ALA A 69 -2.59 18.34 -5.35
CA ALA A 69 -1.78 19.48 -4.94
C ALA A 69 -2.58 20.38 -4.00
N PHE A 70 -3.83 20.72 -4.36
CA PHE A 70 -4.76 21.44 -3.50
C PHE A 70 -5.03 20.71 -2.19
N LEU A 71 -5.32 19.41 -2.24
CA LEU A 71 -5.60 18.61 -1.04
C LEU A 71 -4.43 18.56 -0.05
N SER A 72 -3.21 18.47 -0.58
CA SER A 72 -1.98 18.36 0.22
C SER A 72 -1.52 19.70 0.82
N GLN A 73 -2.17 20.82 0.51
CA GLN A 73 -1.77 22.13 1.04
C GLN A 73 -1.84 22.16 2.56
N GLY A 74 -0.72 22.52 3.20
CA GLY A 74 -0.63 22.60 4.66
C GLY A 74 -0.74 21.24 5.37
N VAL A 75 -0.66 20.13 4.63
CA VAL A 75 -0.48 18.82 5.25
C VAL A 75 1.00 18.65 5.58
N GLU A 76 1.30 18.64 6.87
CA GLU A 76 2.63 18.35 7.38
C GLU A 76 2.83 16.83 7.48
N GLY A 77 4.06 16.37 7.23
CA GLY A 77 4.41 14.97 7.34
C GLY A 77 5.91 14.76 7.29
N ARG A 78 6.33 13.51 7.43
CA ARG A 78 7.75 13.14 7.61
C ARG A 78 8.49 12.91 6.29
N GLY A 79 7.77 12.85 5.17
CA GLY A 79 8.30 12.61 3.84
C GLY A 79 8.55 13.89 3.04
N SER A 80 9.28 13.76 1.93
CA SER A 80 9.51 14.84 0.97
C SER A 80 8.35 15.05 -0.02
N SER A 81 7.33 14.17 0.02
CA SER A 81 6.18 14.21 -0.89
C SER A 81 4.94 14.70 -0.15
N ALA A 82 4.42 15.87 -0.52
CA ALA A 82 3.17 16.40 0.04
C ALA A 82 1.98 15.47 -0.21
N VAL A 83 1.95 14.81 -1.38
CA VAL A 83 0.95 13.79 -1.72
C VAL A 83 1.11 12.53 -0.88
N GLY A 84 2.36 12.15 -0.58
CA GLY A 84 2.66 11.05 0.34
C GLY A 84 2.15 11.34 1.74
N SER A 85 2.47 12.53 2.28
CA SER A 85 1.98 12.98 3.59
C SER A 85 0.46 13.07 3.64
N LEU A 86 -0.20 13.51 2.57
CA LEU A 86 -1.66 13.48 2.45
C LEU A 86 -2.19 12.05 2.52
N LEU A 87 -1.61 11.13 1.76
CA LEU A 87 -2.03 9.74 1.77
C LEU A 87 -1.87 9.11 3.16
N ASP A 88 -0.73 9.36 3.82
CA ASP A 88 -0.46 8.90 5.18
C ASP A 88 -1.46 9.48 6.19
N ALA A 89 -1.74 10.79 6.12
CA ALA A 89 -2.74 11.45 6.95
C ALA A 89 -4.16 10.89 6.74
N MET A 90 -4.46 10.39 5.53
CA MET A 90 -5.74 9.77 5.24
C MET A 90 -5.81 8.28 5.62
N LEU A 91 -4.71 7.54 5.54
CA LEU A 91 -4.64 6.13 5.93
C LEU A 91 -4.54 5.94 7.44
N HIS A 92 -3.79 6.81 8.12
CA HIS A 92 -3.60 6.78 9.56
C HIS A 92 -3.79 8.17 10.18
N PRO A 93 -5.04 8.66 10.28
CA PRO A 93 -5.32 10.01 10.78
C PRO A 93 -4.78 10.22 12.19
N GLY A 94 -3.99 11.28 12.37
CA GLY A 94 -3.42 11.62 13.68
C GLY A 94 -2.34 10.68 14.19
N ALA A 95 -1.76 9.81 13.35
CA ALA A 95 -0.72 8.88 13.77
C ALA A 95 0.54 9.56 14.32
N ASP A 96 0.89 10.76 13.81
CA ASP A 96 1.98 11.59 14.35
C ASP A 96 1.71 12.08 15.78
N GLN A 97 0.44 12.16 16.16
CA GLN A 97 -0.01 12.51 17.52
C GLN A 97 -0.19 11.26 18.40
N GLY A 98 0.19 10.08 17.90
CA GLY A 98 0.00 8.81 18.60
C GLY A 98 -1.44 8.32 18.63
N LEU A 99 -2.33 8.88 17.79
CA LEU A 99 -3.70 8.41 17.65
C LEU A 99 -3.75 7.17 16.75
N ASP A 100 -4.73 6.31 17.03
CA ASP A 100 -5.04 5.12 16.23
C ASP A 100 -6.49 5.24 15.76
N LEU A 101 -6.67 5.97 14.66
CA LEU A 101 -7.98 6.27 14.07
C LEU A 101 -8.21 5.46 12.80
N ASP A 102 -9.48 5.19 12.51
CA ASP A 102 -9.88 4.54 11.26
C ASP A 102 -9.39 5.31 10.03
N PRO A 103 -9.00 4.61 8.95
CA PRO A 103 -8.68 5.26 7.70
C PRO A 103 -9.87 6.04 7.13
N LEU A 104 -9.57 7.15 6.47
CA LEU A 104 -10.52 7.97 5.72
C LEU A 104 -10.67 7.51 4.26
N ILE A 105 -9.92 6.48 3.87
CA ILE A 105 -9.92 5.91 2.53
C ILE A 105 -10.72 4.61 2.50
N GLU A 106 -11.59 4.50 1.50
CA GLU A 106 -12.27 3.30 1.07
C GLU A 106 -11.72 2.86 -0.30
N TRP A 107 -11.33 1.60 -0.42
CA TRP A 107 -10.82 1.05 -1.68
C TRP A 107 -11.96 0.47 -2.51
N ARG A 108 -12.26 1.10 -3.66
CA ARG A 108 -13.36 0.68 -4.54
C ARG A 108 -12.86 0.08 -5.84
N CYS A 109 -13.69 -0.77 -6.43
CA CYS A 109 -13.42 -1.38 -7.72
C CYS A 109 -13.46 -0.33 -8.84
N HIS A 110 -12.46 -0.37 -9.71
CA HIS A 110 -12.27 0.50 -10.86
C HIS A 110 -11.66 -0.29 -12.03
N LYS A 111 -11.41 0.38 -13.17
CA LYS A 111 -10.76 -0.21 -14.33
C LYS A 111 -9.40 -0.83 -13.95
N ARG A 112 -9.24 -2.12 -14.28
CA ARG A 112 -7.97 -2.83 -14.17
C ARG A 112 -7.09 -2.54 -15.39
N ILE A 113 -5.80 -2.32 -15.13
CA ILE A 113 -4.74 -2.15 -16.14
C ILE A 113 -3.87 -3.42 -16.12
N ASP A 114 -3.59 -4.01 -17.27
CA ASP A 114 -2.76 -5.22 -17.34
C ASP A 114 -1.28 -4.88 -17.12
N HIS A 115 -0.75 -5.33 -16.00
CA HIS A 115 0.59 -4.96 -15.56
C HIS A 115 1.38 -6.13 -14.99
N VAL A 116 2.68 -5.94 -14.88
CA VAL A 116 3.63 -6.89 -14.28
C VAL A 116 4.56 -6.16 -13.32
N VAL A 117 4.91 -6.81 -12.20
CA VAL A 117 5.86 -6.27 -11.22
C VAL A 117 7.10 -7.15 -11.23
N ILE A 118 8.24 -6.56 -11.55
CA ILE A 118 9.53 -7.24 -11.66
C ILE A 118 10.43 -6.71 -10.56
N GLY A 119 11.12 -7.59 -9.83
CA GLY A 119 12.04 -7.16 -8.80
C GLY A 119 12.95 -8.28 -8.32
N LYS A 120 14.02 -7.91 -7.64
CA LYS A 120 15.02 -8.86 -7.16
C LYS A 120 14.56 -9.47 -5.83
N GLY A 121 14.66 -10.79 -5.71
CA GLY A 121 14.38 -11.49 -4.45
C GLY A 121 12.89 -11.54 -4.09
N PRO A 122 12.54 -11.90 -2.84
CA PRO A 122 11.15 -12.02 -2.42
C PRO A 122 10.43 -10.65 -2.44
N PRO A 123 9.10 -10.64 -2.57
CA PRO A 123 8.32 -9.41 -2.51
C PRO A 123 8.43 -8.73 -1.14
N GLY A 124 8.40 -7.39 -1.15
CA GLY A 124 8.54 -6.59 0.06
C GLY A 124 9.97 -6.21 0.41
N GLU A 125 10.90 -6.37 -0.54
CA GLU A 125 12.34 -6.15 -0.38
C GLU A 125 13.06 -7.24 0.45
N THR A 126 14.38 -7.37 0.25
CA THR A 126 15.19 -8.31 1.04
C THR A 126 15.43 -7.72 2.42
N MET A 127 14.90 -8.41 3.42
CA MET A 127 14.79 -7.93 4.79
C MET A 127 15.63 -8.81 5.73
N ASP A 128 16.53 -8.23 6.53
CA ASP A 128 17.30 -8.98 7.54
C ASP A 128 16.39 -9.39 8.71
N SER A 129 16.23 -10.70 8.88
CA SER A 129 15.25 -11.30 9.79
C SER A 129 15.51 -11.03 11.27
N ASN A 130 16.73 -10.65 11.65
CA ASN A 130 17.13 -10.48 13.05
C ASN A 130 16.93 -9.05 13.58
N ILE A 131 16.45 -8.14 12.73
CA ILE A 131 16.31 -6.72 13.06
C ILE A 131 14.88 -6.41 13.52
N LEU A 132 14.74 -5.54 14.53
CA LEU A 132 13.47 -4.93 14.92
C LEU A 132 13.22 -3.68 14.06
N THR A 133 11.98 -3.49 13.61
CA THR A 133 11.63 -2.33 12.80
C THR A 133 11.77 -1.04 13.62
N LEU A 134 12.32 0.00 13.00
CA LEU A 134 12.31 1.34 13.60
C LEU A 134 10.90 1.95 13.56
N SER A 135 10.17 1.66 12.47
CA SER A 135 8.79 2.07 12.24
C SER A 135 7.79 1.18 12.99
N LEU A 136 6.63 1.76 13.29
CA LEU A 136 5.48 1.03 13.82
C LEU A 136 4.85 0.15 12.73
N SER A 137 4.24 -0.96 13.14
CA SER A 137 3.61 -1.92 12.22
C SER A 137 2.53 -1.28 11.35
N SER A 138 1.73 -0.35 11.88
CA SER A 138 0.68 0.31 11.08
C SER A 138 1.24 1.13 9.93
N TRP A 139 2.43 1.72 10.09
CA TRP A 139 3.07 2.52 9.04
C TRP A 139 3.72 1.68 7.93
N MET A 140 3.75 0.36 8.10
CA MET A 140 4.29 -0.56 7.10
C MET A 140 3.18 -1.30 6.34
N GLU A 141 1.93 -0.89 6.53
CA GLU A 141 0.75 -1.44 5.88
C GLU A 141 0.74 -1.16 4.37
N LEU A 142 0.22 -2.13 3.63
CA LEU A 142 -0.09 -2.00 2.21
C LEU A 142 -1.57 -1.70 2.01
N PRO A 143 -1.92 -0.99 0.92
CA PRO A 143 -3.29 -0.70 0.54
C PRO A 143 -4.24 -1.90 0.63
N GLY A 144 -5.37 -1.72 1.32
CA GLY A 144 -6.45 -2.72 1.36
C GLY A 144 -6.19 -3.96 2.21
N LEU A 145 -5.15 -3.98 3.05
CA LEU A 145 -4.98 -4.97 4.10
C LEU A 145 -4.25 -4.34 5.28
N ARG A 146 -4.94 -4.09 6.39
CA ARG A 146 -4.26 -3.59 7.60
C ARG A 146 -3.37 -4.69 8.19
N PHE A 147 -2.28 -4.28 8.82
CA PHE A 147 -1.31 -5.19 9.41
C PHE A 147 -1.94 -5.86 10.63
N GLU A 148 -2.72 -5.11 11.39
CA GLU A 148 -3.50 -5.62 12.52
C GLU A 148 -4.49 -6.71 12.10
N ASP A 149 -5.25 -6.48 11.02
CA ASP A 149 -6.19 -7.47 10.49
C ASP A 149 -5.45 -8.75 10.06
N TRP A 150 -4.31 -8.60 9.37
CA TRP A 150 -3.47 -9.75 9.01
C TRP A 150 -2.87 -10.48 10.22
N GLU A 151 -2.46 -9.74 11.25
CA GLU A 151 -1.86 -10.31 12.46
C GLU A 151 -2.90 -11.08 13.27
N ASN A 152 -4.11 -10.52 13.43
CA ASN A 152 -5.22 -11.14 14.15
C ASN A 152 -5.72 -12.42 13.46
N GLU A 153 -5.70 -12.47 12.13
CA GLU A 153 -5.98 -13.69 11.38
C GLU A 153 -4.87 -14.75 11.52
N ALA A 154 -3.62 -14.33 11.74
CA ALA A 154 -2.46 -15.21 11.80
C ALA A 154 -2.10 -15.70 13.22
N CYS A 155 -2.47 -14.97 14.27
CA CYS A 155 -2.17 -15.27 15.67
C CYS A 155 -3.27 -14.73 16.60
N SER A 156 -3.73 -15.55 17.56
CA SER A 156 -4.69 -15.11 18.57
C SER A 156 -4.01 -14.18 19.59
N GLY A 157 -4.27 -12.87 19.48
CA GLY A 157 -4.14 -11.91 20.57
C GLY A 157 -2.81 -11.17 20.67
N SER A 158 -2.66 -10.08 19.92
CA SER A 158 -1.79 -8.97 20.32
C SER A 158 -2.39 -7.63 19.91
N ASN A 159 -2.75 -6.82 20.92
CA ASN A 159 -3.22 -5.44 20.71
C ASN A 159 -2.08 -4.53 20.24
N GLY A 160 -2.37 -3.77 19.19
CA GLY A 160 -1.91 -2.39 19.04
C GLY A 160 -0.64 -2.14 18.23
N ASN A 161 -0.60 -0.92 17.71
CA ASN A 161 0.45 -0.31 16.91
C ASN A 161 1.84 -0.34 17.61
N ARG A 162 2.61 -1.42 17.39
CA ARG A 162 3.93 -1.63 18.01
C ARG A 162 5.02 -1.87 16.97
N ARG A 163 6.27 -1.79 17.40
CA ARG A 163 7.41 -2.23 16.59
C ARG A 163 7.39 -3.75 16.46
N VAL A 164 7.61 -4.24 15.25
CA VAL A 164 7.58 -5.67 14.93
C VAL A 164 8.93 -6.12 14.40
N ARG A 165 9.20 -7.42 14.41
CA ARG A 165 10.40 -7.94 13.74
C ARG A 165 10.26 -7.73 12.24
N VAL A 166 11.37 -7.39 11.60
CA VAL A 166 11.47 -7.23 10.15
C VAL A 166 11.03 -8.50 9.41
N SER A 167 11.32 -9.68 9.95
CA SER A 167 10.81 -10.96 9.43
C SER A 167 9.29 -11.08 9.39
N LYS A 168 8.58 -10.45 10.32
CA LYS A 168 7.11 -10.43 10.34
C LYS A 168 6.54 -9.55 9.24
N VAL A 169 7.19 -8.41 8.98
CA VAL A 169 6.84 -7.50 7.86
C VAL A 169 7.10 -8.17 6.52
N ALA A 170 8.24 -8.85 6.36
CA ALA A 170 8.54 -9.63 5.17
C ALA A 170 7.47 -10.69 4.90
N LYS A 171 7.02 -11.40 5.95
CA LYS A 171 5.92 -12.37 5.84
C LYS A 171 4.61 -11.69 5.45
N TYR A 172 4.28 -10.56 6.06
CA TYR A 172 3.09 -9.77 5.72
C TYR A 172 3.08 -9.39 4.23
N TYR A 173 4.19 -8.94 3.66
CA TYR A 173 4.28 -8.59 2.23
C TYR A 173 4.12 -9.80 1.30
N GLN A 174 4.65 -10.97 1.69
CA GLN A 174 4.43 -12.21 0.93
C GLN A 174 2.96 -12.66 0.99
N ASP A 175 2.36 -12.65 2.18
CA ASP A 175 0.96 -13.03 2.38
C ASP A 175 0.00 -12.04 1.72
N TYR A 176 0.35 -10.75 1.68
CA TYR A 176 -0.42 -9.70 1.03
C TYR A 176 -0.70 -10.06 -0.44
N ILE A 177 0.31 -10.52 -1.16
CA ILE A 177 0.17 -10.95 -2.56
C ILE A 177 -0.80 -12.12 -2.68
N HIS A 178 -0.70 -13.09 -1.78
CA HIS A 178 -1.59 -14.24 -1.76
C HIS A 178 -3.04 -13.84 -1.48
N LYS A 179 -3.26 -12.89 -0.56
CA LYS A 179 -4.60 -12.39 -0.22
C LYS A 179 -5.20 -11.54 -1.33
N GLN A 180 -4.42 -10.69 -1.99
CA GLN A 180 -4.94 -9.80 -3.03
C GLN A 180 -5.20 -10.50 -4.36
N ARG A 181 -4.71 -11.74 -4.60
CA ARG A 181 -5.09 -12.65 -5.72
C ARG A 181 -5.10 -12.09 -7.16
N TYR A 182 -4.63 -10.87 -7.43
CA TYR A 182 -4.62 -10.30 -8.78
C TYR A 182 -3.26 -10.53 -9.46
N HIS A 183 -3.10 -11.68 -10.14
CA HIS A 183 -2.10 -11.95 -11.19
C HIS A 183 -0.79 -11.14 -11.11
N PHE A 184 -0.10 -11.18 -9.97
CA PHE A 184 1.24 -10.65 -9.90
C PHE A 184 2.17 -11.66 -10.57
N LEU A 185 2.57 -11.37 -11.80
CA LEU A 185 3.69 -12.09 -12.41
C LEU A 185 4.98 -11.55 -11.79
N PHE A 186 5.39 -12.12 -10.66
CA PHE A 186 6.70 -11.83 -10.09
C PHE A 186 7.76 -12.62 -10.85
N SER A 187 8.68 -11.92 -11.52
CA SER A 187 9.99 -12.52 -11.84
C SER A 187 10.97 -12.09 -10.77
N THR A 188 11.47 -13.08 -10.02
CA THR A 188 12.57 -12.91 -9.06
C THR A 188 13.95 -13.07 -9.72
N SER A 189 13.98 -13.38 -11.02
CA SER A 189 15.21 -13.62 -11.77
C SER A 189 15.60 -12.37 -12.56
N MET A 190 16.69 -11.75 -12.13
CA MET A 190 17.35 -10.65 -12.83
C MET A 190 18.55 -11.23 -13.61
N TYR A 191 18.27 -12.03 -14.63
CA TYR A 191 19.22 -12.28 -15.71
C TYR A 191 18.56 -11.71 -16.97
N LEU A 192 18.91 -10.46 -17.28
CA LEU A 192 18.79 -9.89 -18.63
C LEU A 192 20.03 -10.31 -19.42
#